data_AF-A0ABD5TYI9-F1
#
_entry.id   AF-A0ABD5TYI9-F1
#
_cell.length_a   1.000
_cell.length_b   1.000
_cell.length_c   1.000
_cell.angle_alpha   90.00
_cell.angle_beta   90.00
_cell.angle_gamma   90.00
#
_symmetry.space_group_name_H-M   'P 1'
#
loop_
_entity.id
_entity.type
_entity.pdbx_description
1 polymer ?
#
loop_
_entity_poly.entity_id
_entity_poly.type
_entity_poly.pdbx_seq_one_letter_code
_entity_poly.pdbx_strand_id
1 'polypeptide(L)'
;MRPADAVRQLEYAVAPTTGTYDYELTHWASAYEEAFADVTERGDLHDVMNVIEQVCEECSEDSRPSPEQVEVVADSVLTSGGRPLTDGGDGADASDR
;
A
#
# COMPACT_ATOMS: atom_id res chain seq x y z
N MET A 1 8.07 -2.67 9.17
CA MET A 1 7.60 -1.27 9.29
C MET A 1 6.66 -1.20 10.48
N ARG A 2 6.51 -0.07 11.22
CA ARG A 2 5.43 0.00 12.23
C ARG A 2 4.11 0.39 11.53
N PRO A 3 2.93 -0.04 12.03
CA PRO A 3 1.64 0.32 11.41
C PRO A 3 1.46 1.84 11.27
N ALA A 4 1.80 2.61 12.31
CA ALA A 4 1.78 4.07 12.26
C ALA A 4 2.72 4.68 11.19
N ASP A 5 3.84 4.01 10.88
CA ASP A 5 4.72 4.45 9.78
C ASP A 5 4.06 4.19 8.43
N ALA A 6 3.35 3.08 8.27
CA ALA A 6 2.60 2.74 7.06
C ALA A 6 1.45 3.75 6.82
N VAL A 7 0.73 4.13 7.88
CA VAL A 7 -0.26 5.22 7.82
C VAL A 7 0.37 6.51 7.31
N ARG A 8 1.52 6.92 7.88
CA ARG A 8 2.25 8.11 7.40
C ARG A 8 2.66 7.99 5.93
N GLN A 9 3.12 6.81 5.48
CA GLN A 9 3.48 6.61 4.08
C GLN A 9 2.26 6.76 3.16
N LEU A 10 1.11 6.20 3.56
CA LEU A 10 -0.14 6.37 2.83
C LEU A 10 -0.55 7.85 2.73
N GLU A 11 -0.48 8.60 3.84
CA GLU A 11 -0.76 10.04 3.82
C GLU A 11 0.14 10.78 2.82
N TYR A 12 1.45 10.47 2.79
CA TYR A 12 2.36 11.09 1.83
C TYR A 12 2.04 10.72 0.38
N ALA A 13 1.62 9.49 0.14
CA ALA A 13 1.30 9.00 -1.21
C ALA A 13 -0.02 9.59 -1.74
N VAL A 14 -1.01 9.80 -0.87
CA VAL A 14 -2.35 10.29 -1.25
C VAL A 14 -2.45 11.81 -1.27
N ALA A 15 -1.67 12.52 -0.46
CA ALA A 15 -1.74 13.98 -0.36
C ALA A 15 -1.64 14.75 -1.70
N PRO A 16 -0.84 14.34 -2.70
CA PRO A 16 -0.83 14.97 -4.02
C PRO A 16 -2.17 14.80 -4.77
N THR A 17 -2.85 13.67 -4.57
CA THR A 17 -4.11 13.30 -5.23
C THR A 17 -5.29 14.03 -4.60
N THR A 18 -5.30 14.22 -3.28
CA THR A 18 -6.37 14.94 -2.56
C THR A 18 -6.14 16.45 -2.47
N GLY A 19 -5.01 16.93 -2.96
CA GLY A 19 -4.65 18.35 -2.97
C GLY A 19 -4.35 18.97 -1.60
N THR A 20 -4.53 18.23 -0.50
CA THR A 20 -4.33 18.71 0.86
C THR A 20 -3.79 17.62 1.80
N TYR A 21 -2.76 17.96 2.58
CA TYR A 21 -2.33 17.22 3.76
C TYR A 21 -2.97 17.87 4.99
N ASP A 22 -4.22 17.50 5.29
CA ASP A 22 -5.01 18.08 6.38
C ASP A 22 -5.42 17.05 7.45
N TYR A 23 -6.13 17.53 8.47
CA TYR A 23 -6.65 16.69 9.56
C TYR A 23 -7.59 15.60 9.05
N GLU A 24 -8.34 15.83 7.98
CA GLU A 24 -9.25 14.83 7.44
C GLU A 24 -8.44 13.65 6.89
N LEU A 25 -7.37 13.93 6.12
CA LEU A 25 -6.42 12.94 5.62
C LEU A 25 -5.90 12.02 6.72
N THR A 26 -5.34 12.60 7.78
CA THR A 26 -4.82 11.83 8.91
C THR A 26 -5.91 11.04 9.63
N HIS A 27 -7.09 11.64 9.83
CA HIS A 27 -8.19 10.99 10.53
C HIS A 27 -8.62 9.71 9.82
N TRP A 28 -8.75 9.71 8.50
CA TRP A 28 -9.18 8.52 7.79
C TRP A 28 -8.04 7.53 7.53
N ALA A 29 -6.83 8.00 7.25
CA ALA A 29 -5.70 7.11 7.05
C ALA A 29 -5.39 6.31 8.33
N SER A 30 -5.59 6.92 9.51
CA SER A 30 -5.47 6.22 10.79
C SER A 30 -6.47 5.08 10.98
N ALA A 31 -7.63 5.13 10.29
CA ALA A 31 -8.61 4.04 10.35
C ALA A 31 -8.12 2.76 9.64
N TYR A 32 -7.05 2.83 8.85
CA TYR A 32 -6.46 1.68 8.18
C TYR A 32 -5.29 1.07 8.96
N GLU A 33 -4.94 1.62 10.13
CA GLU A 33 -3.82 1.13 10.93
C GLU A 33 -3.95 -0.35 11.30
N GLU A 34 -5.18 -0.83 11.54
CA GLU A 34 -5.45 -2.23 11.85
C GLU A 34 -5.11 -3.17 10.68
N ALA A 35 -5.49 -2.80 9.46
CA ALA A 35 -5.12 -3.56 8.25
C ALA A 35 -3.58 -3.58 8.05
N PHE A 36 -2.90 -2.45 8.27
CA PHE A 36 -1.43 -2.41 8.23
C PHE A 36 -0.77 -3.23 9.34
N ALA A 37 -1.40 -3.33 10.52
CA ALA A 37 -0.94 -4.17 11.61
C ALA A 37 -0.99 -5.66 11.24
N ASP A 38 -2.09 -6.12 10.64
CA ASP A 38 -2.24 -7.51 10.21
C ASP A 38 -1.19 -7.89 9.14
N VAL A 39 -0.98 -7.02 8.14
CA VAL A 39 0.03 -7.25 7.09
C VAL A 39 1.44 -7.21 7.65
N THR A 40 1.72 -6.33 8.62
CA THR A 40 3.02 -6.27 9.29
C THR A 40 3.29 -7.51 10.14
N GLU A 41 2.25 -8.11 10.74
CA GLU A 41 2.38 -9.32 11.56
C GLU A 41 2.57 -10.58 10.70
N ARG A 42 1.89 -10.65 9.54
CA ARG A 42 1.81 -11.88 8.72
C ARG A 42 2.70 -11.88 7.48
N GLY A 43 3.03 -10.70 6.96
CA GLY A 43 3.78 -10.50 5.73
C GLY A 43 5.12 -9.83 5.96
N ASP A 44 5.64 -9.18 4.92
CA ASP A 44 6.86 -8.40 4.98
C ASP A 44 6.67 -6.94 4.54
N LEU A 45 7.78 -6.20 4.44
CA LEU A 45 7.73 -4.79 4.02
C LEU A 45 7.14 -4.61 2.62
N HIS A 46 7.40 -5.54 1.69
CA HIS A 46 6.88 -5.47 0.34
C HIS A 46 5.36 -5.62 0.34
N ASP A 47 4.83 -6.53 1.15
CA ASP A 47 3.38 -6.71 1.29
C ASP A 47 2.72 -5.42 1.80
N VAL A 48 3.30 -4.77 2.81
CA VAL A 48 2.79 -3.47 3.31
C VAL A 48 2.81 -2.40 2.21
N MET A 49 3.89 -2.32 1.41
CA MET A 49 3.97 -1.37 0.31
C MET A 49 2.95 -1.68 -0.80
N ASN A 50 2.72 -2.95 -1.13
CA ASN A 50 1.70 -3.36 -2.12
C ASN A 50 0.29 -2.96 -1.68
N VAL A 51 -0.01 -3.02 -0.38
CA VAL A 51 -1.29 -2.55 0.16
C VAL A 51 -1.39 -1.03 0.02
N ILE A 52 -0.35 -0.27 0.37
CA ILE A 52 -0.33 1.18 0.22
C ILE A 52 -0.56 1.57 -1.25
N GLU A 53 0.14 0.93 -2.19
CA GLU A 53 0.00 1.20 -3.62
C GLU A 53 -1.43 0.93 -4.12
N GLN A 54 -2.02 -0.22 -3.80
CA GLN A 54 -3.39 -0.54 -4.22
C GLN A 54 -4.42 0.40 -3.59
N VAL A 55 -4.28 0.73 -2.30
CA VAL A 55 -5.16 1.69 -1.63
C VAL A 55 -5.04 3.08 -2.26
N CYS A 56 -3.82 3.49 -2.64
CA CYS A 56 -3.60 4.76 -3.35
C CYS A 56 -4.28 4.79 -4.72
N GLU A 57 -4.25 3.68 -5.48
CA GLU A 57 -4.92 3.57 -6.77
C GLU A 57 -6.45 3.66 -6.67
N GLU A 58 -7.02 3.22 -5.55
CA GLU A 58 -8.46 3.36 -5.25
C GLU A 58 -8.84 4.74 -4.69
N CYS A 59 -7.86 5.57 -4.30
CA CYS A 59 -8.10 6.93 -3.85
C CYS A 59 -8.28 7.90 -5.03
N SER A 60 -9.19 8.86 -4.85
CA SER A 60 -9.44 9.97 -5.76
C SER A 60 -9.74 11.24 -4.97
N GLU A 61 -9.91 12.38 -5.66
CA GLU A 61 -10.28 13.65 -5.02
C GLU A 61 -11.57 13.54 -4.20
N ASP A 62 -12.55 12.78 -4.68
CA ASP A 62 -13.91 12.71 -4.10
C ASP A 62 -14.21 11.41 -3.34
N SER A 63 -13.31 10.42 -3.38
CA SER A 63 -13.57 9.08 -2.84
C SER A 63 -12.31 8.38 -2.35
N ARG A 64 -12.50 7.57 -1.31
CA ARG A 64 -11.49 6.70 -0.71
C ARG A 64 -12.14 5.35 -0.32
N PRO A 65 -11.36 4.27 -0.21
CA PRO A 65 -11.90 2.99 0.25
C PRO A 65 -12.39 3.06 1.71
N SER A 66 -13.34 2.22 2.07
CA SER A 66 -13.71 2.00 3.48
C SER A 66 -12.63 1.15 4.18
N PRO A 67 -12.55 1.17 5.52
CA PRO A 67 -11.63 0.28 6.25
C PRO A 67 -11.82 -1.21 5.89
N GLU A 68 -13.06 -1.65 5.74
CA GLU A 68 -13.40 -3.02 5.31
C GLU A 68 -12.85 -3.35 3.92
N GLN A 69 -12.86 -2.39 2.98
CA GLN A 69 -12.25 -2.59 1.66
C GLN A 69 -10.72 -2.72 1.75
N VAL A 70 -10.09 -1.94 2.64
CA VAL A 70 -8.64 -2.02 2.86
C VAL A 70 -8.24 -3.35 3.49
N GLU A 71 -9.05 -3.91 4.39
CA GLU A 71 -8.85 -5.27 4.93
C GLU A 71 -8.90 -6.32 3.82
N VAL A 72 -9.84 -6.20 2.88
CA VAL A 72 -9.92 -7.12 1.72
C VAL A 72 -8.66 -7.01 0.84
N VAL A 73 -8.13 -5.79 0.62
CA VAL A 73 -6.87 -5.59 -0.10
C VAL A 73 -5.70 -6.23 0.64
N ALA A 74 -5.61 -6.03 1.97
CA ALA A 74 -4.59 -6.62 2.82
C ALA A 74 -4.61 -8.16 2.75
N ASP A 75 -5.78 -8.77 2.92
CA ASP A 75 -5.94 -10.23 2.80
C ASP A 75 -5.59 -10.73 1.40
N SER A 76 -5.95 -9.99 0.35
CA SER A 76 -5.62 -10.32 -1.03
C SER A 76 -4.11 -10.35 -1.27
N VAL A 77 -3.37 -9.36 -0.75
CA VAL A 77 -1.89 -9.30 -0.86
C VAL A 77 -1.24 -10.48 -0.15
N LEU A 78 -1.68 -10.76 1.08
CA LEU A 78 -1.14 -11.86 1.89
C LEU A 78 -1.43 -13.25 1.29
N THR A 79 -2.57 -13.42 0.60
CA THR A 79 -2.98 -14.71 0.03
C THR A 79 -2.50 -14.94 -1.41
N SER A 80 -2.37 -13.89 -2.21
CA SER A 80 -1.97 -13.98 -3.62
C SER A 80 -0.45 -14.19 -3.81
N GLY A 81 0.31 -14.30 -2.72
CA GLY A 81 1.74 -14.59 -2.76
C GLY A 81 2.63 -13.37 -3.04
N GLY A 82 2.13 -12.15 -2.76
CA GLY A 82 2.91 -10.92 -2.52
C GLY A 82 3.87 -10.42 -3.60
N ARG A 83 4.07 -11.13 -4.72
CA ARG A 83 5.13 -10.79 -5.69
C ARG A 83 4.57 -10.36 -7.05
N PRO A 84 4.29 -9.07 -7.25
CA PRO A 84 4.55 -8.43 -8.52
C PRO A 84 6.07 -8.45 -8.78
N LEU A 85 6.47 -9.08 -9.89
CA LEU A 85 7.83 -9.10 -10.41
C LEU A 85 8.24 -7.65 -10.74
N THR A 86 8.82 -6.92 -9.79
CA THR A 86 9.70 -5.83 -10.19
C THR A 86 10.87 -6.48 -10.93
N ASP A 87 10.79 -6.47 -12.26
CA ASP A 87 11.88 -6.79 -13.19
C ASP A 87 13.00 -5.77 -12.99
N GLY A 88 13.70 -5.91 -11.86
CA GLY A 88 14.99 -5.30 -11.63
C GLY A 88 16.04 -6.04 -12.45
N GLY A 89 16.00 -5.83 -13.76
CA GLY A 89 17.08 -6.07 -14.73
C GLY A 89 17.94 -7.31 -14.51
N ASP A 90 17.52 -8.45 -15.04
CA ASP A 90 18.43 -9.54 -15.39
C ASP A 90 18.04 -10.09 -16.76
N GLY A 91 18.53 -9.39 -17.80
CA GLY A 91 18.10 -9.63 -19.18
C GLY A 91 19.10 -9.13 -20.22
N ALA A 92 20.40 -9.37 -20.00
CA ALA A 92 21.37 -9.37 -21.09
C ALA A 92 22.62 -10.21 -20.74
N ASP A 93 22.43 -11.47 -20.36
CA ASP A 93 23.38 -12.50 -20.81
C ASP A 93 22.78 -13.14 -22.07
N ALA A 94 22.98 -12.45 -23.19
CA ALA A 94 22.85 -13.04 -24.51
C ALA A 94 24.27 -13.30 -25.02
N SER A 95 24.76 -14.49 -24.70
CA SER A 95 25.73 -15.17 -25.54
C SER A 95 25.18 -15.26 -26.98
N ASP A 96 25.80 -14.56 -27.94
CA ASP A 96 25.80 -14.97 -29.34
C ASP A 96 27.20 -14.76 -29.94
N ARG A 97 27.87 -15.91 -30.17
CA ARG A 97 28.89 -16.22 -31.17
C ARG A 97 30.22 -15.46 -31.22
#